data_AF-A0A1H0WW26-F1
#
_entry.id   AF-A0A1H0WW26-F1
#
_cell.length_a   1.000
_cell.length_b   1.000
_cell.length_c   1.000
_cell.angle_alpha   90.00
_cell.angle_beta   90.00
_cell.angle_gamma   90.00
#
_symmetry.space_group_name_H-M   'P 1'
#
loop_
_entity.id
_entity.type
_entity.pdbx_description
1 polymer ?
#
loop_
_entity_poly.entity_id
_entity_poly.type
_entity_poly.pdbx_seq_one_letter_code
_entity_poly.pdbx_strand_id
1 'polypeptide(L)'
;MDLLQGLLWVALPYSSIAILVMGFIWQYDSKEQYKEDLFSYFLCWKNISVFLLIGILIGTGVYSVFILHTQINAFEWLLSLVYLNPSLHLIEATPLIFKIHLVSLCTLFIFLPFTKYIKVINSLFKHRNLVALPVFFLLLNIYL
;
A
#
# COMPACT_ATOMS: atom_id res chain seq x y z
N MET A 1 15.73 7.20 -20.85
CA MET A 1 15.37 6.79 -19.48
C MET A 1 16.23 5.60 -19.10
N ASP A 2 16.75 5.58 -17.89
CA ASP A 2 17.43 4.40 -17.36
C ASP A 2 16.39 3.30 -17.07
N LEU A 3 16.66 2.07 -17.54
CA LEU A 3 15.75 0.93 -17.40
C LEU A 3 15.48 0.62 -15.93
N LEU A 4 16.51 0.71 -15.10
CA LEU A 4 16.41 0.42 -13.67
C LEU A 4 15.48 1.41 -12.96
N GLN A 5 15.60 2.70 -13.27
CA GLN A 5 14.74 3.74 -12.70
C GLN A 5 13.27 3.53 -13.08
N GLY A 6 12.99 3.18 -14.34
CA GLY A 6 11.62 2.87 -14.77
C GLY A 6 11.03 1.65 -14.03
N LEU A 7 11.82 0.59 -13.85
CA LEU A 7 11.38 -0.58 -13.11
C LEU A 7 11.07 -0.25 -11.63
N LEU A 8 11.95 0.52 -10.99
CA LEU A 8 11.87 0.77 -9.55
C LEU A 8 10.84 1.84 -9.17
N TRP A 9 10.68 2.88 -9.97
CA TRP A 9 9.85 4.04 -9.64
C TRP A 9 8.54 4.12 -10.43
N VAL A 10 8.32 3.19 -11.35
CA VAL A 10 7.06 3.10 -12.11
C VAL A 10 6.46 1.71 -11.95
N ALA A 11 7.16 0.68 -12.42
CA ALA A 11 6.62 -0.68 -12.44
C ALA A 11 6.38 -1.24 -11.03
N LEU A 12 7.29 -1.00 -10.08
CA LEU A 12 7.16 -1.48 -8.70
C LEU A 12 5.93 -0.87 -7.98
N PRO A 13 5.70 0.45 -7.94
CA PRO A 13 4.48 1.03 -7.38
C PRO A 13 3.20 0.44 -7.98
N TYR A 14 3.08 0.38 -9.31
CA TYR A 14 1.90 -0.19 -9.96
C TYR A 14 1.69 -1.66 -9.62
N SER A 15 2.75 -2.47 -9.65
CA SER A 15 2.67 -3.90 -9.32
C SER A 15 2.26 -4.12 -7.87
N SER A 16 2.81 -3.32 -6.95
CA SER A 16 2.50 -3.44 -5.52
C SER A 16 1.02 -3.15 -5.23
N ILE A 17 0.44 -2.14 -5.87
CA ILE A 17 -0.97 -1.80 -5.75
C ILE A 17 -1.84 -2.87 -6.42
N ALA A 18 -1.46 -3.35 -7.61
CA ALA A 18 -2.20 -4.38 -8.31
C ALA A 18 -2.29 -5.69 -7.50
N ILE A 19 -1.16 -6.12 -6.92
CA ILE A 19 -1.10 -7.32 -6.07
C ILE A 19 -1.93 -7.13 -4.80
N LEU A 20 -1.83 -5.96 -4.15
CA LEU A 20 -2.61 -5.62 -2.97
C LEU A 20 -4.12 -5.68 -3.26
N VAL A 21 -4.57 -5.02 -4.33
CA VAL A 21 -5.99 -5.01 -4.77
C VAL A 21 -6.45 -6.42 -5.12
N MET A 22 -5.66 -7.17 -5.87
CA MET A 22 -6.00 -8.56 -6.23
C MET A 22 -6.14 -9.44 -4.99
N GLY A 23 -5.26 -9.27 -4.01
CA GLY A 23 -5.34 -10.00 -2.75
C GLY A 23 -6.55 -9.63 -1.90
N PHE A 24 -6.97 -8.36 -1.90
CA PHE A 24 -8.25 -7.94 -1.32
C PHE A 24 -9.42 -8.68 -1.96
N ILE A 25 -9.47 -8.72 -3.30
CA ILE A 25 -10.52 -9.38 -4.08
C ILE A 25 -10.56 -10.89 -3.79
N TRP A 26 -9.43 -11.58 -3.91
CA TRP A 26 -9.39 -13.04 -3.74
C TRP A 26 -9.73 -13.45 -2.31
N GLN A 27 -9.24 -12.75 -1.29
CA GLN A 27 -9.43 -13.18 0.10
C GLN A 27 -10.69 -12.65 0.76
N TYR A 28 -11.53 -11.90 0.03
CA TYR A 28 -12.74 -11.31 0.58
C TYR A 28 -13.76 -12.34 1.09
N ASP A 29 -13.95 -13.44 0.35
CA ASP A 29 -14.95 -14.47 0.67
C ASP A 29 -14.35 -15.74 1.30
N SER A 30 -13.15 -15.63 1.87
CA SER A 30 -12.56 -16.78 2.55
C SER A 30 -13.43 -17.17 3.76
N LYS A 31 -14.03 -18.38 3.71
CA LYS A 31 -15.04 -18.91 4.66
C LYS A 31 -14.53 -19.13 6.09
N GLU A 32 -13.27 -18.81 6.36
CA GLU A 32 -12.65 -18.97 7.66
C GLU A 32 -13.12 -17.83 8.59
N GLN A 33 -14.29 -18.03 9.17
CA GLN A 33 -14.89 -17.11 10.14
C GLN A 33 -14.11 -17.20 11.46
N TYR A 34 -13.06 -16.39 11.56
CA TYR A 34 -12.25 -16.30 12.78
C TYR A 34 -13.06 -15.56 13.86
N LYS A 35 -13.40 -16.28 14.94
CA LYS A 35 -14.33 -15.84 15.99
C LYS A 35 -13.63 -15.31 17.26
N GLU A 36 -12.34 -15.02 17.20
CA GLU A 36 -11.60 -14.44 18.32
C GLU A 36 -11.61 -12.92 18.23
N ASP A 37 -11.68 -12.25 19.38
CA ASP A 37 -11.62 -10.80 19.50
C ASP A 37 -10.47 -10.21 18.66
N LEU A 38 -10.83 -9.39 17.68
CA LEU A 38 -9.94 -8.65 16.79
C LEU A 38 -8.77 -8.02 17.56
N PHE A 39 -9.06 -7.55 18.79
CA PHE A 39 -8.13 -6.90 19.70
C PHE A 39 -7.06 -7.86 20.29
N SER A 40 -7.45 -9.06 20.73
CA SER A 40 -6.53 -10.06 21.30
C SER A 40 -5.54 -10.61 20.27
N TYR A 41 -5.91 -10.60 18.99
CA TYR A 41 -5.05 -11.05 17.89
C TYR A 41 -4.06 -9.98 17.40
N PHE A 42 -4.52 -8.73 17.34
CA PHE A 42 -3.71 -7.57 16.97
C PHE A 42 -2.60 -7.30 18.00
N LEU A 43 -2.93 -7.50 19.28
CA LEU A 43 -2.07 -7.27 20.43
C LEU A 43 -1.34 -8.53 20.94
N CYS A 44 -1.32 -9.61 20.16
CA CYS A 44 -0.47 -10.76 20.49
C CYS A 44 1.00 -10.35 20.31
N TRP A 45 1.83 -10.54 21.35
CA TRP A 45 3.24 -10.16 21.37
C TRP A 45 4.04 -10.63 20.14
N LYS A 46 3.68 -11.78 19.58
CA LYS A 46 4.30 -12.36 18.38
C LYS A 46 4.04 -11.56 17.08
N ASN A 47 2.97 -10.76 17.04
CA ASN A 47 2.59 -9.91 15.90
C ASN A 47 2.97 -8.44 16.10
N ILE A 48 3.27 -8.03 17.34
CA ILE A 48 3.59 -6.63 17.69
C ILE A 48 4.86 -6.16 16.97
N SER A 49 5.81 -7.05 16.73
CA SER A 49 7.04 -6.76 15.98
C SER A 49 6.75 -6.32 14.55
N VAL A 50 5.75 -6.92 13.90
CA VAL A 50 5.33 -6.55 12.54
C VAL A 50 4.70 -5.16 12.55
N PHE A 51 3.80 -4.86 13.49
CA PHE A 51 3.21 -3.52 13.61
C PHE A 51 4.24 -2.44 13.97
N LEU A 52 5.22 -2.76 14.82
CA LEU A 52 6.32 -1.86 15.14
C LEU A 52 7.20 -1.59 13.92
N LEU A 53 7.53 -2.62 13.14
CA LEU A 53 8.26 -2.45 11.87
C LEU A 53 7.49 -1.59 10.89
N ILE A 54 6.19 -1.83 10.70
CA ILE A 54 5.32 -1.01 9.84
C ILE A 54 5.27 0.43 10.37
N GLY A 55 5.13 0.63 11.68
CA GLY A 55 5.12 1.94 12.32
C GLY A 55 6.44 2.70 12.16
N ILE A 56 7.58 2.01 12.27
CA ILE A 56 8.91 2.58 12.04
C ILE A 56 9.08 2.94 10.56
N LEU A 57 8.67 2.05 9.64
CA LEU A 57 8.69 2.34 8.22
C LEU A 57 7.83 3.58 7.92
N ILE A 58 6.59 3.65 8.39
CA ILE A 58 5.72 4.84 8.22
C ILE A 58 6.35 6.09 8.87
N GLY A 59 6.87 5.96 10.09
CA GLY A 59 7.50 7.06 10.84
C GLY A 59 8.72 7.64 10.13
N THR A 60 9.58 6.80 9.55
CA THR A 60 10.74 7.25 8.75
C THR A 60 10.32 7.97 7.46
N GLY A 61 9.24 7.52 6.82
CA GLY A 61 8.66 8.21 5.65
C GLY A 61 8.15 9.61 6.00
N VAL A 62 7.30 9.70 7.04
CA VAL A 62 6.79 10.99 7.54
C VAL A 62 7.96 11.89 7.96
N TYR A 63 8.89 11.38 8.76
CA TYR A 63 10.06 12.14 9.19
C TYR A 63 10.87 12.69 8.01
N SER A 64 11.11 11.87 6.98
CA SER A 64 11.83 12.32 5.78
C SER A 64 11.14 13.46 5.04
N VAL A 65 9.81 13.41 4.94
CA VAL A 65 8.99 14.43 4.26
C VAL A 65 9.00 15.73 5.06
N PHE A 66 8.86 15.67 6.38
CA PHE A 66 8.81 16.86 7.24
C PHE A 66 10.17 17.51 7.50
N ILE A 67 11.24 16.73 7.66
CA ILE A 67 12.58 17.27 7.96
C ILE A 67 13.33 17.69 6.70
N LEU A 68 13.19 16.95 5.61
CA LEU A 68 13.95 17.23 4.38
C LEU A 68 13.17 18.13 3.41
N HIS A 69 12.01 18.66 3.83
CA HIS A 69 11.19 19.61 3.06
C HIS A 69 10.89 19.18 1.60
N THR A 70 10.88 17.87 1.32
CA THR A 70 10.69 17.30 -0.03
C THR A 70 9.23 16.92 -0.32
N GLN A 71 8.29 17.47 0.46
CA GLN A 71 6.87 17.14 0.45
C GLN A 71 6.22 17.34 -0.92
N ILE A 72 6.56 18.47 -1.56
CA ILE A 72 5.99 18.88 -2.84
C ILE A 72 6.41 17.89 -3.92
N ASN A 73 7.72 17.62 -4.07
CA ASN A 73 8.24 16.69 -5.09
C ASN A 73 7.71 15.26 -4.89
N ALA A 74 7.66 14.78 -3.65
CA ALA A 74 7.16 13.44 -3.34
C ALA A 74 5.67 13.31 -3.68
N PHE A 75 4.86 14.31 -3.31
CA PHE A 75 3.43 14.33 -3.59
C PHE A 75 3.13 14.52 -5.07
N GLU A 76 3.81 15.43 -5.76
CA GLU A 76 3.68 15.63 -7.20
C GLU A 76 4.06 14.37 -7.98
N TRP A 77 5.13 13.68 -7.58
CA TRP A 77 5.49 12.41 -8.18
C TRP A 77 4.41 11.34 -7.97
N LEU A 78 3.85 11.25 -6.77
CA LEU A 78 2.75 10.33 -6.49
C LEU A 78 1.55 10.61 -7.39
N LEU A 79 1.16 11.88 -7.54
CA LEU A 79 0.08 12.27 -8.44
C LEU A 79 0.42 11.96 -9.91
N SER A 80 1.68 12.14 -10.33
CA SER A 80 2.12 11.79 -11.68
C SER A 80 1.85 10.32 -12.03
N LEU A 81 1.99 9.41 -11.04
CA LEU A 81 1.63 8.00 -11.19
C LEU A 81 0.11 7.81 -11.33
N VAL A 82 -0.68 8.55 -10.57
CA VAL A 82 -2.16 8.49 -10.65
C VAL A 82 -2.67 9.00 -12.00
N TYR A 83 -2.07 10.08 -12.52
CA TYR A 83 -2.35 10.62 -13.86
C TYR A 83 -1.74 9.80 -15.01
N LEU A 84 -1.10 8.66 -14.71
CA LEU A 84 -0.44 7.78 -15.69
C LEU A 84 0.61 8.50 -16.56
N ASN A 85 1.20 9.57 -16.04
CA ASN A 85 2.28 10.33 -16.68
C ASN A 85 3.49 10.42 -15.73
N PRO A 86 4.23 9.31 -15.53
CA PRO A 86 5.25 9.21 -14.49
C PRO A 86 6.44 10.15 -14.75
N SER A 87 6.64 11.13 -13.87
CA SER A 87 7.76 12.08 -13.96
C SER A 87 8.92 11.67 -13.04
N LEU A 88 9.88 10.92 -13.58
CA LEU A 88 11.02 10.39 -12.82
C LEU A 88 11.96 11.47 -12.24
N HIS A 89 12.04 12.63 -12.89
CA HIS A 89 12.86 13.76 -12.43
C HIS A 89 12.48 14.22 -11.00
N LEU A 90 11.21 14.10 -10.61
CA LEU A 90 10.76 14.44 -9.27
C LEU A 90 11.35 13.50 -8.21
N ILE A 91 11.46 12.20 -8.52
CA ILE A 91 12.11 11.20 -7.65
C ILE A 91 13.61 11.43 -7.59
N GLU A 92 14.27 11.80 -8.69
CA GLU A 92 15.71 12.06 -8.66
C GLU A 92 16.07 13.12 -7.61
N ALA A 93 15.27 14.18 -7.51
CA ALA A 93 15.39 15.24 -6.52
C ALA A 93 14.98 14.84 -5.08
N THR A 94 14.43 13.64 -4.86
CA THR A 94 14.09 13.17 -3.50
C THR A 94 15.28 12.55 -2.78
N PRO A 95 15.35 12.69 -1.45
CA PRO A 95 16.43 12.15 -0.65
C PRO A 95 16.40 10.61 -0.61
N LEU A 96 17.58 10.02 -0.42
CA LEU A 96 17.75 8.56 -0.39
C LEU A 96 16.87 7.87 0.67
N ILE A 97 16.68 8.50 1.83
CA ILE A 97 15.85 7.93 2.91
C ILE A 97 14.38 7.78 2.48
N PHE A 98 13.84 8.72 1.69
CA PHE A 98 12.48 8.62 1.15
C PHE A 98 12.36 7.49 0.14
N LYS A 99 13.36 7.35 -0.74
CA LYS A 99 13.47 6.25 -1.71
C LYS A 99 13.44 4.88 -1.03
N ILE A 100 14.22 4.72 0.05
CA ILE A 100 14.25 3.49 0.86
C ILE A 100 12.90 3.23 1.52
N HIS A 101 12.29 4.25 2.13
CA HIS A 101 10.95 4.16 2.70
C HIS A 101 9.94 3.67 1.65
N LEU A 102 9.96 4.24 0.44
CA LEU A 102 9.03 3.90 -0.61
C LEU A 102 9.16 2.44 -1.08
N VAL A 103 10.39 1.97 -1.31
CA VAL A 103 10.65 0.58 -1.68
C VAL A 103 10.17 -0.37 -0.58
N SER A 104 10.40 -0.02 0.70
CA SER A 104 9.92 -0.81 1.83
C SER A 104 8.38 -0.85 1.91
N LEU A 105 7.70 0.25 1.57
CA LEU A 105 6.24 0.35 1.54
C LEU A 105 5.65 -0.50 0.40
N CYS A 106 6.22 -0.41 -0.82
CA CYS A 106 5.83 -1.26 -1.93
C CYS A 106 6.02 -2.75 -1.61
N THR A 107 7.13 -3.10 -0.96
CA THR A 107 7.39 -4.48 -0.51
C THR A 107 6.32 -4.94 0.47
N LEU A 108 5.98 -4.11 1.46
CA LEU A 108 4.89 -4.38 2.40
C LEU A 108 3.58 -4.63 1.67
N PHE A 109 3.20 -3.79 0.70
CA PHE A 109 1.96 -3.95 -0.07
C PHE A 109 1.92 -5.26 -0.86
N ILE A 110 3.05 -5.71 -1.41
CA ILE A 110 3.15 -7.00 -2.10
C ILE A 110 2.94 -8.16 -1.12
N PHE A 111 3.53 -8.11 0.07
CA PHE A 111 3.42 -9.21 1.04
C PHE A 111 2.11 -9.22 1.81
N LEU A 112 1.52 -8.06 2.09
CA LEU A 112 0.31 -7.90 2.89
C LEU A 112 -0.84 -8.84 2.51
N PRO A 113 -1.22 -9.00 1.22
CA PRO A 113 -2.30 -9.90 0.85
C PRO A 113 -2.01 -11.36 1.18
N PHE A 114 -0.75 -11.77 1.30
CA PHE A 114 -0.40 -13.15 1.66
C PHE A 114 -0.31 -13.39 3.17
N THR A 115 -0.67 -12.40 3.98
CA THR A 115 -0.68 -12.51 5.44
C THR A 115 -2.10 -12.63 5.98
N LYS A 116 -2.24 -13.16 7.20
CA LYS A 116 -3.53 -13.16 7.93
C LYS A 116 -4.12 -11.76 8.16
N TYR A 117 -3.33 -10.69 8.03
CA TYR A 117 -3.78 -9.32 8.27
C TYR A 117 -4.77 -8.85 7.21
N ILE A 118 -4.70 -9.34 5.98
CA ILE A 118 -5.66 -8.97 4.92
C ILE A 118 -7.09 -9.39 5.29
N LYS A 119 -7.25 -10.53 5.97
CA LYS A 119 -8.56 -11.02 6.45
C LYS A 119 -9.15 -10.09 7.51
N VAL A 120 -8.31 -9.57 8.40
CA VAL A 120 -8.69 -8.56 9.41
C VAL A 120 -9.12 -7.26 8.74
N ILE A 121 -8.39 -6.82 7.70
CA ILE A 121 -8.77 -5.61 6.96
C ILE A 121 -10.09 -5.85 6.22
N ASN A 122 -10.27 -7.01 5.59
CA ASN A 122 -11.52 -7.39 4.90
C ASN A 122 -12.73 -7.43 5.85
N SER A 123 -12.56 -7.87 7.10
CA SER A 123 -13.67 -7.89 8.06
C SER A 123 -14.17 -6.49 8.40
N LEU A 124 -13.28 -5.49 8.48
CA LEU A 124 -13.67 -4.07 8.67
C LEU A 124 -14.62 -3.58 7.56
N PHE A 125 -14.36 -3.98 6.32
CA PHE A 125 -15.18 -3.58 5.20
C PHE A 125 -16.46 -4.41 5.05
N LYS A 126 -16.41 -5.70 5.42
CA LYS A 126 -17.58 -6.59 5.43
C LYS A 126 -18.66 -6.09 6.40
N HIS A 127 -18.28 -5.61 7.58
CA HIS A 127 -19.23 -5.04 8.55
C HIS A 127 -19.96 -3.78 8.05
N ARG A 128 -19.41 -3.07 7.06
CA ARG A 128 -19.99 -1.82 6.54
C ARG A 128 -20.64 -1.97 5.16
N ASN A 129 -20.75 -3.19 4.61
CA ASN A 129 -21.18 -3.41 3.20
C ASN A 129 -20.36 -2.60 2.17
N LEU A 130 -19.14 -2.15 2.51
CA LEU A 130 -18.38 -1.20 1.70
C LEU A 130 -17.58 -1.85 0.56
N VAL A 131 -17.45 -3.19 0.53
CA VAL A 131 -16.62 -3.87 -0.49
C VAL A 131 -17.29 -3.92 -1.87
N ALA A 132 -18.59 -3.64 -1.96
CA ALA A 132 -19.21 -3.44 -3.25
C ALA A 132 -18.64 -2.20 -3.97
N LEU A 133 -18.19 -1.15 -3.27
CA LEU A 133 -17.92 0.14 -3.92
C LEU A 133 -16.73 0.11 -4.90
N PRO A 134 -15.53 -0.44 -4.60
CA PRO A 134 -14.41 -0.39 -5.54
C PRO A 134 -14.64 -1.26 -6.78
N VAL A 135 -15.23 -2.45 -6.60
CA VAL A 135 -15.55 -3.38 -7.70
C VAL A 135 -16.75 -2.89 -8.51
N PHE A 136 -17.76 -2.31 -7.87
CA PHE A 136 -18.93 -1.72 -8.53
C PHE A 136 -18.53 -0.51 -9.39
N PHE A 137 -17.66 0.38 -8.92
CA PHE A 137 -17.16 1.50 -9.73
C PHE A 137 -16.25 1.05 -10.89
N LEU A 138 -15.44 0.00 -10.70
CA LEU A 138 -14.61 -0.57 -11.78
C LEU A 138 -15.44 -1.30 -12.84
N LEU A 139 -16.54 -1.97 -12.46
CA LEU A 139 -17.44 -2.64 -13.40
C LEU A 139 -18.40 -1.67 -14.11
N LEU A 140 -18.82 -0.58 -13.46
CA LEU A 140 -19.71 0.41 -14.08
C LEU A 140 -19.03 1.19 -15.22
N ASN A 141 -17.71 1.37 -15.14
CA ASN A 141 -16.92 2.10 -16.15
C ASN A 141 -16.58 1.26 -17.41
N ILE A 142 -17.11 0.04 -17.52
CA ILE A 142 -17.00 -0.81 -18.72
C ILE A 142 -18.31 -0.74 -19.56
N TYR A 143 -19.39 -0.16 -19.03
CA TYR A 143 -20.71 -0.11 -19.66
C TYR A 143 -21.24 1.30 -19.97
N LEU A 144 -20.40 2.34 -19.90
CA LEU A 144 -20.67 3.73 -20.27
C LEU A 144 -19.66 4.20 -21.31
#